data_AF-A0A9Q3GF54-F1
#
_entry.id   AF-A0A9Q3GF54-F1
#
_cell.length_a   1.000
_cell.length_b   1.000
_cell.length_c   1.000
_cell.angle_alpha   90.00
_cell.angle_beta   90.00
_cell.angle_gamma   90.00
#
_symmetry.space_group_name_H-M   'P 1'
#
loop_
_entity.id
_entity.type
_entity.pdbx_description
1 polymer ?
#
loop_
_entity_poly.entity_id
_entity_poly.type
_entity_poly.pdbx_seq_one_letter_code
_entity_poly.pdbx_strand_id
1 'polypeptide(L)'
;MTLPHSMIQTPLLPDQKTGIAFLWDQEIPNGKSACNLLATSPPGSTFNARHIITNKVVSSFKSLLTNTPLGGLLADDMGLGKTIKAIALIGTSKEWLLTKAQASMPTIIMCPPRLITNWKLEISKHG
;
A
#
# COMPACT_ATOMS: atom_id res chain seq x y z
N MET A 1 9.18 -10.28 -10.52
CA MET A 1 8.01 -9.54 -11.02
C MET A 1 8.55 -8.20 -11.49
N THR A 2 8.53 -7.94 -12.79
CA THR A 2 9.07 -6.69 -13.35
C THR A 2 8.14 -5.54 -12.96
N LEU A 3 8.69 -4.51 -12.33
CA LEU A 3 7.95 -3.27 -12.11
C LEU A 3 7.55 -2.69 -13.48
N PRO A 4 6.42 -2.00 -13.59
CA PRO A 4 5.95 -1.48 -14.85
C PRO A 4 6.85 -0.34 -15.25
N HIS A 5 7.72 -0.63 -16.21
CA HIS A 5 8.68 0.32 -16.74
C HIS A 5 8.03 1.27 -17.75
N SER A 6 6.82 0.99 -18.23
CA SER A 6 6.17 1.74 -19.31
C SER A 6 5.47 3.02 -18.85
N MET A 7 4.94 3.03 -17.62
CA MET A 7 4.15 4.14 -17.08
C MET A 7 4.95 5.08 -16.18
N ILE A 8 6.15 4.68 -15.71
CA ILE A 8 6.96 5.46 -14.79
C ILE A 8 8.21 5.95 -15.52
N GLN A 9 8.33 7.26 -15.69
CA GLN A 9 9.42 7.89 -16.44
C GLN A 9 10.76 7.83 -15.69
N THR A 10 10.71 7.77 -14.35
CA THR A 10 11.91 7.89 -13.52
C THR A 10 12.50 6.54 -13.13
N PRO A 11 13.83 6.33 -13.27
CA PRO A 11 14.46 5.11 -12.83
C PRO A 11 14.41 4.98 -11.31
N LEU A 12 13.80 3.90 -10.82
CA LEU A 12 13.66 3.61 -9.39
C LEU A 12 14.94 3.03 -8.78
N LEU A 13 15.29 3.50 -7.58
CA LEU A 13 16.38 2.96 -6.77
C LEU A 13 16.01 1.57 -6.19
N PRO A 14 16.99 0.71 -5.85
CA PRO A 14 16.73 -0.63 -5.30
C PRO A 14 15.76 -0.63 -4.11
N ASP A 15 15.97 0.24 -3.12
CA ASP A 15 15.12 0.33 -1.93
C ASP A 15 13.70 0.83 -2.24
N GLN A 16 13.55 1.61 -3.31
CA GLN A 16 12.24 2.02 -3.80
C GLN A 16 11.51 0.84 -4.41
N LYS A 17 12.21 0.01 -5.21
CA LYS A 17 11.65 -1.21 -5.79
C LYS A 17 11.20 -2.18 -4.70
N THR A 18 12.00 -2.36 -3.65
CA THR A 18 11.65 -3.21 -2.50
C THR A 18 10.38 -2.71 -1.81
N GLY A 19 10.28 -1.40 -1.52
CA GLY A 19 9.09 -0.83 -0.90
C GLY A 19 7.84 -0.97 -1.76
N ILE A 20 7.95 -0.77 -3.08
CA ILE A 20 6.83 -0.96 -4.00
C ILE A 20 6.43 -2.43 -4.08
N ALA A 21 7.39 -3.36 -4.18
CA ALA A 21 7.11 -4.79 -4.20
C ALA A 21 6.39 -5.25 -2.92
N PHE A 22 6.79 -4.70 -1.77
CA PHE A 22 6.08 -4.93 -0.51
C PHE A 22 4.64 -4.43 -0.56
N LEU A 23 4.40 -3.17 -0.96
CA LEU A 23 3.05 -2.61 -1.04
C LEU A 23 2.17 -3.33 -2.07
N TRP A 24 2.76 -3.71 -3.20
CA TRP A 24 2.09 -4.47 -4.26
C TRP A 24 1.58 -5.83 -3.76
N ASP A 25 2.41 -6.54 -3.00
CA ASP A 25 2.02 -7.81 -2.37
C ASP A 25 0.96 -7.62 -1.28
N GLN A 26 0.72 -6.38 -0.81
CA GLN A 26 -0.36 -6.08 0.12
C GLN A 26 -1.68 -5.72 -0.59
N GLU A 27 -1.63 -5.26 -1.84
CA GLU A 27 -2.80 -4.86 -2.63
C GLU A 27 -3.45 -6.02 -3.40
N ILE A 28 -2.74 -7.15 -3.58
CA ILE A 28 -3.26 -8.32 -4.27
C ILE A 28 -4.05 -9.22 -3.30
N PRO A 29 -5.27 -9.68 -3.65
CA PRO A 29 -6.10 -10.55 -2.80
C PRO A 29 -5.42 -11.86 -2.34
N ASN A 30 -4.41 -12.34 -3.07
CA ASN A 30 -3.62 -13.54 -2.78
C ASN A 30 -2.14 -13.23 -2.46
N GLY A 31 -1.84 -11.99 -2.07
CA GLY A 31 -0.50 -11.58 -1.71
C GLY A 31 0.03 -12.31 -0.47
N LYS A 32 1.33 -12.63 -0.46
CA LYS A 32 1.94 -13.48 0.59
C LYS A 32 2.14 -12.73 1.91
N SER A 33 2.23 -11.41 1.88
CA SER A 33 2.63 -10.57 3.01
C SER A 33 1.45 -9.96 3.77
N ALA A 34 0.27 -9.78 3.15
CA ALA A 34 -0.92 -9.20 3.83
C ALA A 34 -1.54 -10.15 4.85
N CYS A 35 -1.63 -11.42 4.50
CA CYS A 35 -2.24 -12.45 5.34
C CYS A 35 -1.48 -12.67 6.66
N ASN A 36 -0.19 -12.31 6.72
CA ASN A 36 0.65 -12.50 7.91
C ASN A 36 0.68 -11.29 8.86
N LEU A 37 0.43 -10.08 8.37
CA LEU A 37 0.46 -8.86 9.20
C LEU A 37 -0.89 -8.62 9.89
N LEU A 38 -1.98 -8.99 9.21
CA LEU A 38 -3.33 -8.99 9.74
C LEU A 38 -3.76 -10.45 9.85
N ALA A 39 -3.38 -11.12 10.93
CA ALA A 39 -3.93 -12.43 11.25
C ALA A 39 -5.45 -12.30 11.36
N THR A 40 -6.16 -12.65 10.28
CA THR A 40 -7.63 -12.61 10.29
C THR A 40 -8.11 -13.77 11.13
N SER A 41 -8.60 -13.43 12.30
CA SER A 41 -9.37 -14.35 13.10
C SER A 41 -10.70 -14.62 12.37
N PRO A 42 -11.23 -15.86 12.39
CA PRO A 42 -12.44 -16.21 11.64
C PRO A 42 -13.62 -15.30 12.01
N PRO A 43 -14.52 -14.99 11.07
CA PRO A 43 -15.62 -14.04 11.30
C PRO A 43 -16.41 -14.39 12.56
N GLY A 44 -16.58 -13.42 13.46
CA GLY A 44 -17.23 -13.61 14.76
C GLY A 44 -16.28 -13.78 15.96
N SER A 45 -14.98 -13.90 15.74
CA SER A 45 -13.97 -13.93 16.82
C SER A 45 -13.61 -12.53 17.33
N THR A 46 -13.38 -12.44 18.63
CA THR A 46 -12.89 -11.24 19.33
C THR A 46 -11.37 -11.13 19.20
N PHE A 47 -10.90 -10.10 18.52
CA PHE A 47 -9.50 -9.70 18.46
C PHE A 47 -9.14 -8.92 19.74
N ASN A 48 -8.14 -9.39 20.48
CA ASN A 48 -7.66 -8.72 21.69
C ASN A 48 -6.33 -8.02 21.39
N ALA A 49 -6.32 -6.69 21.37
CA ALA A 49 -5.09 -5.92 21.31
C ALA A 49 -4.44 -5.93 22.70
N ARG A 50 -3.27 -6.58 22.84
CA ARG A 50 -2.45 -6.53 24.05
C ARG A 50 -1.36 -5.48 23.90
N HIS A 51 -1.24 -4.63 24.91
CA HIS A 51 -0.10 -3.74 25.04
C HIS A 51 1.15 -4.56 25.38
N ILE A 52 2.10 -4.63 24.46
CA ILE A 52 3.28 -5.52 24.53
C ILE A 52 4.11 -5.26 25.79
N ILE A 53 4.18 -4.01 26.26
CA ILE A 53 5.05 -3.62 27.38
C ILE A 53 4.40 -3.90 28.74
N THR A 54 3.08 -3.74 28.87
CA THR A 54 2.39 -3.89 30.17
C THR A 54 1.54 -5.15 30.26
N ASN A 55 1.51 -5.96 29.19
CA ASN A 55 0.69 -7.16 29.03
C ASN A 55 -0.81 -6.96 29.32
N LYS A 56 -1.29 -5.71 29.29
CA LYS A 56 -2.69 -5.36 29.48
C LYS A 56 -3.42 -5.46 28.15
N VAL A 57 -4.57 -6.13 28.15
CA VAL A 57 -5.52 -6.08 27.03
C VAL A 57 -6.12 -4.68 27.02
N VAL A 58 -5.87 -3.92 25.96
CA VAL A 58 -6.30 -2.52 25.83
C VAL A 58 -7.63 -2.41 25.11
N SER A 59 -8.00 -3.39 24.28
CA SER A 59 -9.31 -3.41 23.60
C SER A 59 -9.60 -4.78 22.97
N SER A 60 -10.89 -5.14 22.97
CA SER A 60 -11.43 -6.32 22.29
C SER A 60 -12.32 -5.86 21.14
N PHE A 61 -11.93 -6.12 19.89
CA PHE A 61 -12.71 -5.78 18.69
C PHE A 61 -13.29 -7.05 18.07
N LYS A 62 -14.58 -7.04 17.74
CA LYS A 62 -15.20 -8.13 16.97
C LYS A 62 -14.86 -7.93 15.50
N SER A 63 -14.15 -8.89 14.89
CA SER A 63 -13.86 -8.83 13.45
C SER A 63 -15.17 -9.02 12.67
N LEU A 64 -15.63 -7.95 12.01
CA LEU A 64 -16.81 -7.92 11.14
C LEU A 64 -16.44 -8.16 9.66
N LEU A 65 -15.15 -8.27 9.36
CA LEU A 65 -14.66 -8.35 7.99
C LEU A 65 -14.43 -9.81 7.61
N THR A 66 -15.11 -10.27 6.57
CA THR A 66 -14.90 -11.60 5.97
C THR A 66 -13.66 -11.64 5.06
N ASN A 67 -13.14 -10.47 4.69
CA ASN A 67 -11.98 -10.29 3.82
C ASN A 67 -10.86 -9.58 4.58
N THR A 68 -9.62 -10.03 4.36
CA THR A 68 -8.41 -9.32 4.80
C THR A 68 -8.44 -7.89 4.22
N PRO A 69 -8.22 -6.84 5.05
CA PRO A 69 -7.96 -5.51 4.52
C PRO A 69 -6.71 -5.59 3.64
N LEU A 70 -6.83 -5.16 2.39
CA LEU A 70 -5.69 -5.04 1.47
C LEU A 70 -5.05 -3.66 1.62
N GLY A 71 -3.74 -3.60 1.48
CA GLY A 71 -2.92 -2.39 1.63
C GLY A 71 -1.96 -2.46 2.82
N GLY A 72 -1.12 -1.43 2.97
CA GLY A 72 -0.09 -1.41 4.00
C GLY A 72 0.39 -0.01 4.35
N LEU A 73 1.15 0.09 5.44
CA LEU A 73 1.78 1.33 5.88
C LEU A 73 3.23 1.35 5.38
N LEU A 74 3.59 2.40 4.64
CA LEU A 74 4.98 2.67 4.28
C LEU A 74 5.57 3.72 5.22
N ALA A 75 6.27 3.27 6.25
CA ALA A 75 6.88 4.11 7.28
C ALA A 75 8.40 4.22 7.12
N ASP A 76 8.87 4.48 5.90
CA ASP A 76 10.29 4.73 5.63
C ASP A 76 10.74 6.09 6.20
N ASP A 77 12.05 6.26 6.40
CA ASP A 77 12.64 7.55 6.75
C ASP A 77 12.28 8.66 5.74
N MET A 78 12.24 9.91 6.23
CA MET A 78 12.02 11.09 5.39
C MET A 78 13.16 11.22 4.38
N GLY A 79 12.83 11.51 3.11
CA GLY A 79 13.81 11.64 2.03
C GLY A 79 14.00 10.39 1.15
N LEU A 80 13.51 9.21 1.57
CA LEU A 80 13.62 7.96 0.78
C LEU A 80 12.66 7.86 -0.42
N GLY A 81 12.02 8.96 -0.81
CA GLY A 81 11.16 9.01 -1.99
C GLY A 81 9.81 8.29 -1.81
N LYS A 82 9.14 8.46 -0.67
CA LYS A 82 7.79 7.88 -0.46
C LYS A 82 6.78 8.31 -1.53
N THR A 83 6.87 9.56 -2.00
CA THR A 83 6.01 10.10 -3.07
C THR A 83 6.21 9.34 -4.38
N ILE A 84 7.45 9.17 -4.85
CA ILE A 84 7.73 8.42 -6.08
C ILE A 84 7.35 6.93 -5.93
N LYS A 85 7.54 6.33 -4.74
CA LYS A 85 7.06 4.96 -4.47
C LYS A 85 5.54 4.85 -4.61
N ALA A 86 4.78 5.83 -4.10
CA ALA A 86 3.33 5.87 -4.23
C ALA A 86 2.88 6.05 -5.69
N ILE A 87 3.50 6.97 -6.44
CA ILE A 87 3.20 7.18 -7.87
C ILE A 87 3.50 5.91 -8.67
N ALA A 88 4.63 5.26 -8.40
CA ALA A 88 5.01 4.01 -9.04
C ALA A 88 4.03 2.87 -8.72
N LEU A 89 3.54 2.77 -7.48
CA LEU A 89 2.52 1.80 -7.10
C LEU A 89 1.21 2.02 -7.88
N ILE A 90 0.75 3.27 -7.99
CA ILE A 90 -0.46 3.62 -8.74
C ILE A 90 -0.31 3.22 -10.22
N GLY A 91 0.83 3.55 -10.84
CA GLY A 91 1.11 3.16 -12.21
C GLY A 91 1.14 1.63 -12.39
N THR A 92 1.68 0.92 -11.40
CA THR A 92 1.71 -0.55 -11.37
C THR A 92 0.33 -1.17 -11.31
N SER A 93 -0.51 -0.65 -10.42
CA SER A 93 -1.90 -1.10 -10.27
C SER A 93 -2.69 -0.88 -11.55
N LYS A 94 -2.55 0.31 -12.16
CA LYS A 94 -3.21 0.64 -13.42
C LYS A 94 -2.76 -0.26 -14.57
N GLU A 95 -1.46 -0.47 -14.76
CA GLU A 95 -0.93 -1.34 -15.82
C GLU A 95 -1.42 -2.78 -15.63
N TRP A 96 -1.37 -3.30 -14.41
CA TRP A 96 -1.84 -4.64 -14.10
C TRP A 96 -3.34 -4.83 -14.39
N LEU A 97 -4.18 -3.87 -14.01
CA LEU A 97 -5.62 -3.91 -14.33
C LEU A 97 -5.86 -3.93 -15.84
N LEU A 98 -5.09 -3.16 -16.62
CA LEU A 98 -5.15 -3.20 -18.09
C LEU A 98 -4.79 -4.59 -18.63
N THR A 99 -3.75 -5.26 -18.08
CA THR A 99 -3.40 -6.64 -18.51
C THR A 99 -4.52 -7.66 -18.22
N LYS A 100 -5.39 -7.38 -17.25
CA LYS A 100 -6.55 -8.20 -16.89
C LYS A 100 -7.83 -7.81 -17.62
N ALA A 101 -7.75 -6.87 -18.58
CA ALA A 101 -8.90 -6.27 -19.24
C ALA A 101 -9.94 -5.71 -18.25
N GLN A 102 -9.48 -5.27 -17.07
CA GLN A 102 -10.30 -4.64 -16.04
C GLN A 102 -10.20 -3.12 -16.13
N ALA A 103 -11.31 -2.44 -15.88
CA ALA A 103 -11.32 -0.99 -15.80
C ALA A 103 -10.49 -0.51 -14.60
N SER A 104 -9.57 0.42 -14.83
CA SER A 104 -8.82 1.07 -13.75
C SER A 104 -9.74 2.05 -13.01
N MET A 105 -9.88 1.85 -11.70
CA MET A 105 -10.58 2.77 -10.80
C MET A 105 -9.67 3.95 -10.43
N PRO A 106 -10.22 5.15 -10.20
CA PRO A 106 -9.43 6.31 -9.80
C PRO A 106 -8.81 6.12 -8.40
N THR A 107 -7.54 6.48 -8.24
CA THR A 107 -6.87 6.53 -6.94
C THR A 107 -7.00 7.92 -6.32
N ILE A 108 -7.44 7.99 -5.06
CA ILE A 108 -7.55 9.24 -4.29
C ILE A 108 -6.30 9.40 -3.41
N ILE A 109 -5.62 10.54 -3.55
CA ILE A 109 -4.48 10.91 -2.71
C ILE A 109 -4.93 11.98 -1.72
N MET A 110 -4.92 11.66 -0.43
CA MET A 110 -5.19 12.62 0.63
C MET A 110 -3.87 13.20 1.14
N CYS A 111 -3.73 14.53 1.11
CA CYS A 111 -2.55 15.21 1.62
C CYS A 111 -2.89 16.58 2.23
N PRO A 112 -2.06 17.12 3.12
CA PRO A 112 -2.15 18.51 3.57
C PRO A 112 -2.24 19.50 2.39
N PRO A 113 -3.01 20.59 2.48
CA PRO A 113 -3.21 21.53 1.36
C PRO A 113 -1.91 22.06 0.75
N ARG A 114 -0.89 22.29 1.58
CA ARG A 114 0.42 22.79 1.15
C ARG A 114 1.19 21.83 0.23
N LEU A 115 0.84 20.54 0.24
CA LEU A 115 1.52 19.51 -0.56
C LEU A 115 0.81 19.23 -1.89
N ILE A 116 -0.37 19.81 -2.15
CA ILE A 116 -1.12 19.56 -3.39
C ILE A 116 -0.31 19.94 -4.63
N THR A 117 0.34 21.11 -4.61
CA THR A 117 1.18 21.56 -5.73
C THR A 117 2.39 20.65 -5.93
N ASN A 118 3.03 20.22 -4.83
CA ASN A 118 4.13 19.27 -4.88
C ASN A 118 3.71 17.93 -5.49
N TRP A 119 2.56 17.38 -5.08
CA TRP A 119 2.02 16.15 -5.67
C TRP A 119 1.75 16.29 -7.17
N LYS A 120 1.20 17.42 -7.62
CA LYS A 120 0.98 17.67 -9.05
C LYS A 120 2.29 17.67 -9.84
N LEU A 121 3.33 18.34 -9.32
CA LEU A 121 4.64 18.38 -9.95
C LEU A 121 5.29 17.00 -10.00
N GLU A 122 5.27 16.27 -8.90
CA GLU A 122 5.85 14.93 -8.78
C GLU A 122 5.14 13.93 -9.70
N ILE A 123 3.80 13.99 -9.80
CA ILE A 123 3.03 13.16 -10.74
C ILE A 123 3.42 13.51 -12.19
N SER A 124 3.48 14.78 -12.55
CA SER A 124 3.88 15.21 -13.90
C SER A 124 5.31 14.81 -14.26
N LYS A 125 6.19 14.71 -13.25
CA LYS A 125 7.61 14.38 -13.44
C LYS A 125 7.86 12.87 -13.47
N HIS A 126 7.09 12.09 -12.72
CA HIS A 126 7.38 10.67 -12.48
C HIS A 126 6.42 9.70 -13.17
N GLY A 127 5.15 10.09 -13.37
CA GLY A 127 4.12 9.23 -13.96
C GLY A 127 3.89 9.42 -15.45
#